data_AF-A0A3D5FD02-F1
#
_entry.id   AF-A0A3D5FD02-F1
#
_cell.length_a   1.000
_cell.length_b   1.000
_cell.length_c   1.000
_cell.angle_alpha   90.00
_cell.angle_beta   90.00
_cell.angle_gamma   90.00
#
_symmetry.space_group_name_H-M   'P 1'
#
loop_
_entity.id
_entity.type
_entity.pdbx_description
1 polymer ?
#
loop_
_entity_poly.entity_id
_entity_poly.type
_entity_poly.pdbx_seq_one_letter_code
_entity_poly.pdbx_strand_id
1 'polypeptide(L)'
;AASQFEAEGTIAVDVDESTVFTGYGELAGQSAVLALAREGEAVETLAAGAEGVVVLEATPFYAESGGQVGDQGYLYWDNGKFEVAEVHYLAHKVIAHRGRMIEGELVPGTAVTAEVNVDGRAATAANHSATHLLHAALRQMLGEHVQ
;
A
#
# COMPACT_ATOMS: atom_id res chain seq x y z
N ALA A 1 -6.66 28.82 -0.54
CA ALA A 1 -5.46 28.15 -0.02
C ALA A 1 -5.49 26.72 -0.54
N ALA A 2 -4.70 26.41 -1.56
CA ALA A 2 -4.66 25.08 -2.16
C ALA A 2 -3.69 24.22 -1.33
N SER A 3 -4.19 23.10 -0.83
CA SER A 3 -3.42 22.09 -0.12
C SER A 3 -2.30 21.59 -1.04
N GLN A 4 -1.06 21.87 -0.65
CA GLN A 4 0.11 21.16 -1.14
C GLN A 4 -0.02 19.71 -0.68
N PHE A 5 -0.30 18.80 -1.60
CA PHE A 5 0.07 17.41 -1.44
C PHE A 5 1.55 17.31 -1.85
N GLU A 6 2.44 17.49 -0.88
CA GLU A 6 3.83 17.06 -1.01
C GLU A 6 3.80 15.53 -0.98
N ALA A 7 4.05 14.91 -2.12
CA ALA A 7 4.34 13.48 -2.18
C ALA A 7 5.65 13.24 -1.43
N GLU A 8 5.56 12.86 -0.16
CA GLU A 8 6.71 12.49 0.66
C GLU A 8 7.41 11.27 0.04
N GLY A 9 8.70 11.45 -0.27
CA GLY A 9 9.65 10.38 -0.51
C GLY A 9 9.76 9.92 -1.96
N THR A 10 10.70 10.53 -2.71
CA THR A 10 11.40 9.77 -3.75
C THR A 10 12.22 8.71 -3.03
N ILE A 11 11.62 7.56 -2.75
CA ILE A 11 12.39 6.40 -2.33
C ILE A 11 13.26 6.02 -3.52
N ALA A 12 14.58 6.08 -3.37
CA ALA A 12 15.52 5.76 -4.44
C ALA A 12 15.58 4.25 -4.64
N VAL A 13 14.46 3.64 -5.02
CA VAL A 13 14.40 2.25 -5.46
C VAL A 13 14.29 2.25 -6.97
N ASP A 14 15.32 1.72 -7.61
CA ASP A 14 15.37 1.53 -9.07
C ASP A 14 14.54 0.28 -9.43
N VAL A 15 13.20 0.41 -9.36
CA VAL A 15 12.27 -0.59 -9.88
C VAL A 15 11.62 0.01 -11.12
N ASP A 16 12.15 -0.37 -12.28
CA ASP A 16 11.65 0.07 -13.60
C ASP A 16 10.30 -0.57 -13.99
N GLU A 17 9.77 -1.48 -13.16
CA GLU A 17 8.56 -2.26 -13.43
C GLU A 17 7.45 -1.96 -12.42
N SER A 18 6.21 -1.88 -12.91
CA SER A 18 5.03 -1.70 -12.06
C SER A 18 4.76 -2.94 -11.21
N THR A 19 4.39 -2.77 -9.94
CA THR A 19 3.93 -3.88 -9.10
C THR A 19 2.63 -4.49 -9.64
N VAL A 20 2.54 -5.82 -9.69
CA VAL A 20 1.32 -6.53 -10.09
C VAL A 20 0.30 -6.51 -8.95
N PHE A 21 -0.79 -5.77 -9.12
CA PHE A 21 -1.85 -5.72 -8.12
C PHE A 21 -2.85 -6.89 -8.28
N THR A 22 -3.00 -7.72 -7.25
CA THR A 22 -3.91 -8.90 -7.22
C THR A 22 -5.13 -8.70 -6.31
N GLY A 23 -5.19 -7.57 -5.58
CA GLY A 23 -6.14 -7.32 -4.49
C GLY A 23 -7.61 -7.17 -4.85
N TYR A 24 -7.98 -7.35 -6.13
CA TYR A 24 -9.37 -7.41 -6.59
C TYR A 24 -10.03 -8.77 -6.33
N GLY A 25 -9.26 -9.86 -6.36
CA GLY A 25 -9.76 -11.22 -6.13
C GLY A 25 -9.21 -11.88 -4.87
N GLU A 26 -8.09 -11.37 -4.35
CA GLU A 26 -7.30 -12.01 -3.31
C GLU A 26 -7.03 -11.04 -2.15
N LEU A 27 -7.08 -11.55 -0.92
CA LEU A 27 -6.69 -10.80 0.29
C LEU A 27 -5.39 -11.34 0.90
N ALA A 28 -4.86 -12.43 0.35
CA ALA A 28 -3.57 -12.97 0.67
C ALA A 28 -2.93 -13.57 -0.59
N GLY A 29 -1.60 -13.54 -0.69
CA GLY A 29 -0.87 -14.08 -1.84
C GLY A 29 0.63 -14.21 -1.59
N GLN A 30 1.29 -15.10 -2.32
CA GLN A 30 2.74 -15.22 -2.29
C GLN A 30 3.38 -14.23 -3.27
N SER A 31 4.51 -13.63 -2.89
CA SER A 31 5.30 -12.75 -3.74
C SER A 31 6.77 -12.77 -3.34
N ALA A 32 7.66 -12.43 -4.28
CA ALA A 32 9.03 -12.08 -3.96
C ALA A 32 9.14 -10.61 -3.50
N VAL A 33 10.09 -10.34 -2.60
CA VAL A 33 10.57 -8.99 -2.30
C VAL A 33 11.52 -8.55 -3.40
N LEU A 34 11.22 -7.44 -4.08
CA LEU A 34 12.09 -6.89 -5.11
C LEU A 34 13.14 -5.95 -4.52
N ALA A 35 12.75 -5.16 -3.52
CA ALA A 35 13.63 -4.17 -2.94
C ALA A 35 13.17 -3.72 -1.55
N LEU A 36 14.11 -3.14 -0.81
CA LEU A 36 13.92 -2.58 0.51
C LEU A 36 14.47 -1.16 0.55
N ALA A 37 13.86 -0.32 1.36
CA ALA A 37 14.39 1.00 1.65
C ALA A 37 14.18 1.40 3.11
N ARG A 38 15.07 2.24 3.62
CA ARG A 38 14.99 2.85 4.95
C ARG A 38 15.43 4.30 4.86
N GLU A 39 14.69 5.20 5.51
CA GLU A 39 15.02 6.63 5.54
C GLU A 39 15.16 7.25 4.12
N GLY A 40 14.44 6.70 3.14
CA GLY A 40 14.44 7.15 1.73
C GLY A 40 15.52 6.51 0.85
N GLU A 41 16.45 5.73 1.42
CA GLU A 41 17.55 5.10 0.70
C GLU A 41 17.34 3.58 0.56
N ALA A 42 17.77 3.02 -0.57
CA ALA A 42 17.76 1.57 -0.78
C ALA A 42 18.72 0.87 0.19
N VAL A 43 18.27 -0.28 0.73
CA VAL A 43 19.06 -1.10 1.65
C VAL A 43 19.00 -2.56 1.25
N GLU A 44 20.04 -3.32 1.57
CA GLU A 44 20.11 -4.76 1.29
C GLU A 44 19.39 -5.60 2.35
N THR A 45 19.06 -5.02 3.51
CA THR A 45 18.42 -5.72 4.62
C THR A 45 17.58 -4.81 5.51
N LEU A 46 16.49 -5.34 6.05
CA LEU A 46 15.75 -4.79 7.18
C LEU A 46 15.71 -5.81 8.33
N ALA A 47 16.22 -5.43 9.49
CA ALA A 47 16.24 -6.26 10.70
C ALA A 47 15.11 -5.91 11.66
N ALA A 48 14.75 -6.85 12.54
CA ALA A 48 13.77 -6.67 13.61
C ALA A 48 13.92 -5.32 14.34
N GLY A 49 12.80 -4.61 14.49
CA GLY A 49 12.72 -3.30 15.09
C GLY A 49 12.88 -2.13 14.10
N ALA A 50 13.44 -2.34 12.91
CA ALA A 50 13.60 -1.31 11.89
C ALA A 50 12.25 -0.93 11.26
N GLU A 51 12.10 0.37 10.99
CA GLU A 51 11.06 0.88 10.09
C GLU A 51 11.64 0.99 8.68
N GLY A 52 10.80 0.72 7.68
CA GLY A 52 11.23 0.74 6.29
C GLY A 52 10.09 0.57 5.31
N VAL A 53 10.48 0.43 4.06
CA VAL A 53 9.58 0.19 2.93
C VAL A 53 10.00 -1.09 2.24
N VAL A 54 8.99 -1.90 1.90
CA VAL A 54 9.14 -3.14 1.15
C VAL A 54 8.41 -2.99 -0.19
N VAL A 55 9.10 -3.31 -1.29
CA VAL A 55 8.50 -3.41 -2.62
C VAL A 55 8.39 -4.88 -3.00
N LEU A 56 7.20 -5.28 -3.42
CA LEU A 56 6.88 -6.65 -3.83
C LEU A 56 6.71 -6.72 -5.36
N GLU A 57 6.94 -7.90 -5.91
CA GLU A 57 6.63 -8.22 -7.31
C GLU A 57 5.12 -8.18 -7.58
N ALA A 58 4.34 -8.82 -6.70
CA ALA A 58 2.89 -8.80 -6.71
C ALA A 58 2.33 -8.53 -5.31
N THR A 59 1.17 -7.87 -5.22
CA THR A 59 0.57 -7.58 -3.91
C THR A 59 -0.96 -7.56 -3.92
N PRO A 60 -1.61 -8.14 -2.89
CA PRO A 60 -3.04 -7.95 -2.66
C PRO A 60 -3.36 -6.59 -1.99
N PHE A 61 -2.35 -5.86 -1.50
CA PHE A 61 -2.53 -4.60 -0.82
C PHE A 61 -2.87 -3.47 -1.79
N TYR A 62 -3.99 -2.81 -1.54
CA TYR A 62 -4.44 -1.63 -2.25
C TYR A 62 -3.67 -0.42 -1.73
N ALA A 63 -2.95 0.24 -2.62
CA ALA A 63 -2.30 1.52 -2.33
C ALA A 63 -3.32 2.65 -2.28
N GLU A 64 -3.13 3.59 -1.35
CA GLU A 64 -3.98 4.75 -1.18
C GLU A 64 -4.25 5.45 -2.52
N SER A 65 -5.53 5.57 -2.87
CA SER A 65 -5.97 6.20 -4.11
C SER A 65 -7.46 6.47 -4.12
N GLY A 66 -7.89 7.50 -4.86
CA GLY A 66 -9.31 7.82 -5.03
C GLY A 66 -10.04 8.21 -3.74
N GLY A 67 -9.31 8.67 -2.72
CA GLY A 67 -9.86 8.97 -1.39
C GLY A 67 -10.11 7.74 -0.51
N GLN A 68 -9.70 6.55 -0.95
CA GLN A 68 -9.65 5.35 -0.13
C GLN A 68 -8.27 5.24 0.51
N VAL A 69 -8.22 5.12 1.84
CA VAL A 69 -6.99 4.85 2.60
C VAL A 69 -6.38 3.52 2.16
N GLY A 70 -5.05 3.47 2.06
CA GLY A 70 -4.32 2.24 1.74
C GLY A 70 -4.52 1.14 2.78
N ASP A 71 -4.22 -0.09 2.39
CA ASP A 71 -4.38 -1.22 3.31
C ASP A 71 -3.32 -1.30 4.40
N GLN A 72 -3.68 -2.10 5.40
CA GLN A 72 -2.81 -2.55 6.48
C GLN A 72 -2.81 -4.07 6.52
N GLY A 73 -1.80 -4.65 7.16
CA GLY A 73 -1.67 -6.10 7.24
C GLY A 73 -0.25 -6.53 7.54
N TYR A 74 0.14 -7.70 7.02
CA TYR A 74 1.41 -8.31 7.34
C TYR A 74 2.05 -9.00 6.14
N LEU A 75 3.38 -9.03 6.14
CA LEU A 75 4.19 -9.93 5.31
C LEU A 75 4.83 -10.97 6.20
N TYR A 76 4.75 -12.24 5.81
CA TYR A 76 5.26 -13.38 6.56
C TYR A 76 6.20 -14.23 5.70
N TRP A 77 7.23 -14.77 6.31
CA TRP A 77 8.08 -15.81 5.73
C TRP A 77 8.57 -16.73 6.85
N ASP A 78 9.27 -17.81 6.50
CA ASP A 78 9.64 -18.89 7.43
C ASP A 78 10.30 -18.39 8.73
N ASN A 79 11.04 -17.29 8.69
CA ASN A 79 11.83 -16.78 9.82
C ASN A 79 11.56 -15.31 10.14
N GLY A 80 10.39 -14.78 9.79
CA GLY A 80 10.11 -13.40 10.16
C GLY A 80 8.74 -12.86 9.76
N LYS A 81 8.53 -11.64 10.23
CA LYS A 81 7.26 -10.92 10.10
C LYS A 81 7.53 -9.43 9.95
N PHE A 82 6.88 -8.83 8.97
CA PHE A 82 6.83 -7.39 8.76
C PHE A 82 5.39 -6.91 8.87
N GLU A 83 5.16 -5.88 9.67
CA GLU A 83 3.87 -5.19 9.77
C GLU A 83 3.80 -4.11 8.71
N VAL A 84 2.77 -4.15 7.88
CA VAL A 84 2.45 -3.12 6.89
C VAL A 84 1.45 -2.15 7.52
N ALA A 85 1.91 -0.92 7.74
CA ALA A 85 1.12 0.15 8.35
C ALA A 85 0.48 1.08 7.31
N GLU A 86 1.14 1.27 6.17
CA GLU A 86 0.68 2.14 5.10
C GLU A 86 1.10 1.58 3.74
N VAL A 87 0.25 1.77 2.73
CA VAL A 87 0.53 1.34 1.36
C VAL A 87 0.25 2.48 0.40
N HIS A 88 1.27 2.87 -0.38
CA HIS A 88 1.27 4.05 -1.23
C HIS A 88 1.79 3.75 -2.63
N TYR A 89 1.41 4.56 -3.61
CA TYR A 89 2.05 4.53 -4.93
C TYR A 89 3.34 5.35 -4.92
N LEU A 90 4.41 4.79 -5.48
CA LEU A 90 5.58 5.54 -5.92
C LEU A 90 5.47 5.87 -7.43
N ALA A 91 6.56 6.40 -8.00
CA ALA A 91 6.69 6.55 -9.44
C ALA A 91 6.42 5.22 -10.18
N HIS A 92 6.02 5.31 -11.45
CA HIS A 92 5.77 4.14 -12.32
C HIS A 92 4.75 3.11 -11.80
N LYS A 93 3.85 3.51 -10.88
CA LYS A 93 2.84 2.64 -10.23
C LYS A 93 3.46 1.50 -9.40
N VAL A 94 4.67 1.69 -8.91
CA VAL A 94 5.24 0.80 -7.88
C VAL A 94 4.43 0.95 -6.60
N ILE A 95 4.08 -0.15 -5.96
CA ILE A 95 3.34 -0.16 -4.69
C ILE A 95 4.34 -0.36 -3.54
N ALA A 96 4.45 0.67 -2.69
CA ALA A 96 5.30 0.68 -1.51
C ALA A 96 4.53 0.24 -0.27
N HIS A 97 5.07 -0.73 0.46
CA HIS A 97 4.54 -1.21 1.73
C HIS A 97 5.41 -0.63 2.85
N ARG A 98 4.95 0.44 3.49
CA ARG A 98 5.66 1.07 4.61
C ARG A 98 5.22 0.43 5.93
N GLY A 99 6.17 0.21 6.80
CA GLY A 99 5.88 -0.31 8.12
C GLY A 99 7.12 -0.73 8.89
N ARG A 100 7.00 -1.78 9.69
CA ARG A 100 8.02 -2.14 10.69
C ARG A 100 8.31 -3.63 10.68
N MET A 101 9.59 -3.96 10.75
CA MET A 101 10.06 -5.31 11.02
C MET A 101 9.73 -5.72 12.46
N ILE A 102 8.90 -6.75 12.61
CA ILE A 102 8.51 -7.29 13.91
C ILE A 102 9.49 -8.37 14.35
N GLU A 103 9.81 -9.30 13.45
CA GLU A 103 10.67 -10.43 13.73
C GLU A 103 11.51 -10.78 12.50
N GLY A 104 12.73 -11.26 12.76
CA GLY A 104 13.64 -11.76 11.74
C GLY A 104 14.40 -10.67 10.99
N GLU A 105 14.83 -11.04 9.79
CA GLU A 105 15.55 -10.21 8.85
C GLU A 105 14.94 -10.43 7.46
N LEU A 106 14.74 -9.35 6.71
CA LEU A 106 14.20 -9.37 5.37
C LEU A 106 15.27 -8.87 4.40
N VAL A 107 15.46 -9.58 3.30
CA VAL A 107 16.39 -9.24 2.20
C VAL A 107 15.67 -9.33 0.86
N PRO A 108 16.10 -8.59 -0.19
CA PRO A 108 15.59 -8.77 -1.54
C PRO A 108 15.70 -10.22 -2.02
N GLY A 109 14.73 -10.67 -2.82
CA GLY A 109 14.60 -12.05 -3.29
C GLY A 109 13.88 -13.00 -2.31
N THR A 110 13.60 -12.56 -1.07
CA THR A 110 12.84 -13.39 -0.10
C THR A 110 11.41 -13.61 -0.59
N ALA A 111 10.97 -14.88 -0.58
CA ALA A 111 9.58 -15.22 -0.81
C ALA A 111 8.76 -14.95 0.46
N VAL A 112 7.71 -14.14 0.35
CA VAL A 112 6.83 -13.75 1.44
C VAL A 112 5.38 -14.09 1.10
N THR A 113 4.58 -14.32 2.13
CA THR A 113 3.12 -14.31 2.06
C THR A 113 2.63 -12.94 2.52
N ALA A 114 1.98 -12.22 1.63
CA ALA A 114 1.36 -10.93 1.88
C ALA A 114 -0.10 -11.16 2.29
N GLU A 115 -0.54 -10.62 3.43
CA GLU A 115 -1.91 -10.80 3.96
C GLU A 115 -2.50 -9.46 4.42
N VAL A 116 -3.63 -9.08 3.83
CA VAL A 116 -4.36 -7.84 4.11
C VAL A 116 -5.27 -8.00 5.34
N ASN A 117 -5.35 -6.97 6.17
CA ASN A 117 -6.37 -6.85 7.21
C ASN A 117 -7.76 -6.69 6.56
N VAL A 118 -8.51 -7.80 6.54
CA VAL A 118 -9.82 -7.91 5.89
C VAL A 118 -10.84 -6.93 6.46
N ASP A 119 -10.89 -6.78 7.79
CA ASP A 119 -11.85 -5.88 8.45
C ASP A 119 -11.55 -4.42 8.12
N GLY A 120 -10.25 -4.07 8.11
CA GLY A 120 -9.78 -2.75 7.69
C GLY A 120 -10.16 -2.44 6.23
N ARG A 121 -9.87 -3.36 5.31
CA ARG A 121 -10.24 -3.23 3.89
C ARG A 121 -11.74 -3.02 3.70
N ALA A 122 -12.56 -3.83 4.36
CA ALA A 122 -14.02 -3.76 4.22
C ALA A 122 -14.57 -2.41 4.70
N ALA A 123 -14.08 -1.90 5.83
CA ALA A 123 -14.48 -0.60 6.37
C ALA A 123 -14.12 0.55 5.41
N THR A 124 -12.90 0.56 4.87
CA THR A 124 -12.45 1.62 3.97
C THR A 124 -13.20 1.59 2.63
N ALA A 125 -13.45 0.40 2.07
CA ALA A 125 -14.24 0.25 0.84
C ALA A 125 -15.70 0.73 1.02
N ALA A 126 -16.32 0.44 2.17
CA ALA A 126 -17.66 0.92 2.50
C ALA A 126 -17.73 2.45 2.58
N ASN A 127 -16.75 3.07 3.25
CA ASN A 127 -16.68 4.53 3.37
C ASN A 127 -16.51 5.22 2.00
N HIS A 128 -15.60 4.72 1.16
CA HIS A 128 -15.42 5.22 -0.20
C HIS A 128 -16.72 5.13 -1.02
N SER A 129 -17.40 3.98 -0.96
CA SER A 129 -18.69 3.77 -1.63
C SER A 129 -19.76 4.75 -1.14
N ALA A 130 -19.83 4.99 0.17
CA ALA A 130 -20.76 5.94 0.77
C ALA A 130 -20.51 7.39 0.29
N THR A 131 -19.24 7.81 0.20
CA THR A 131 -18.89 9.13 -0.35
C THR A 131 -19.33 9.28 -1.80
N HIS A 132 -19.16 8.24 -2.62
CA HIS A 132 -19.64 8.25 -4.01
C HIS A 132 -21.17 8.35 -4.10
N LEU A 133 -21.89 7.58 -3.28
CA LEU A 133 -23.35 7.64 -3.22
C LEU A 133 -23.85 9.02 -2.76
N LEU A 134 -23.21 9.61 -1.75
CA LEU A 134 -23.54 10.96 -1.27
C LEU A 134 -23.31 12.01 -2.36
N HIS A 135 -22.14 11.97 -3.04
CA HIS A 135 -21.86 12.88 -4.16
C HIS A 135 -22.87 12.72 -5.30
N ALA A 136 -23.29 11.49 -5.62
CA ALA A 136 -24.32 11.23 -6.61
C ALA A 136 -25.69 11.81 -6.20
N ALA A 137 -26.10 11.61 -4.94
CA ALA A 137 -27.36 12.13 -4.41
C ALA A 137 -27.39 13.67 -4.37
N LEU A 138 -26.29 14.32 -3.95
CA LEU A 138 -26.16 15.77 -3.98
C LEU A 138 -26.24 16.34 -5.40
N ARG A 139 -25.62 15.68 -6.39
CA ARG A 139 -25.76 16.06 -7.80
C ARG A 139 -27.19 15.93 -8.31
N GLN A 140 -27.95 14.94 -7.87
CA GLN A 140 -29.36 14.79 -8.23
C GLN A 140 -30.23 15.90 -7.61
N MET A 141 -30.03 16.21 -6.31
CA MET A 141 -30.84 17.23 -5.64
C MET A 141 -30.52 18.67 -6.06
N LEU A 142 -29.24 18.95 -6.37
CA LEU A 142 -28.79 20.28 -6.83
C LEU A 142 -28.84 20.43 -8.36
N GLY A 143 -29.20 19.36 -9.08
CA GLY A 143 -29.09 19.22 -10.53
C GLY A 143 -30.23 19.78 -11.38
N GLU A 144 -31.18 20.54 -10.82
CA GLU A 144 -32.21 21.25 -11.60
C GLU A 144 -32.26 22.78 -11.32
N HIS A 145 -31.22 23.37 -10.74
CA HIS A 145 -31.18 24.82 -10.46
C HIS A 145 -29.87 25.52 -10.86
N VAL A 146 -29.26 25.09 -11.97
CA VAL A 146 -28.18 25.86 -12.61
C VAL A 146 -28.57 26.16 -14.06
N GLN A 147 -29.10 27.37 -14.27
CA GLN A 147 -29.04 28.14 -15.51
C GLN A 147 -28.31 29.46 -15.23
#